data_AF-A0A1I6H6F0-F1
#
_entry.id   AF-A0A1I6H6F0-F1
#
_cell.length_a   1.000
_cell.length_b   1.000
_cell.length_c   1.000
_cell.angle_alpha   90.00
_cell.angle_beta   90.00
_cell.angle_gamma   90.00
#
_symmetry.space_group_name_H-M   'P 1'
#
loop_
_entity.id
_entity.type
_entity.pdbx_description
1 polymer ?
#
loop_
_entity_poly.entity_id
_entity_poly.type
_entity_poly.pdbx_seq_one_letter_code
_entity_poly.pdbx_strand_id
1 'polypeptide(L)'
;MPFTDDGFDFERFVRDHPWAFSFVVAALLGLFALVNGGSAVGSFVSFFLVTALLTLAYGRFTDDTESSRGHRSERGEQTRVETEDDQALARLRERYAEGRIDEEEFERRVETLLRTEDEETTRETYLEERAS
;
A
#
# COMPACT_ATOMS: atom_id res chain seq x y z
N MET A 1 -24.27 39.45 -7.07
CA MET A 1 -23.72 39.16 -5.73
C MET A 1 -22.25 38.82 -5.92
N PRO A 2 -21.28 39.53 -5.30
CA PRO A 2 -19.89 39.11 -5.33
C PRO A 2 -19.70 37.95 -4.34
N PHE A 3 -19.15 36.84 -4.81
CA PHE A 3 -18.64 35.79 -3.95
C PHE A 3 -17.38 36.36 -3.30
N THR A 4 -17.46 36.68 -2.00
CA THR A 4 -16.26 36.93 -1.21
C THR A 4 -15.46 35.63 -1.26
N ASP A 5 -14.28 35.69 -1.87
CA ASP A 5 -13.21 34.73 -1.63
C ASP A 5 -12.85 34.88 -0.13
N ASP A 6 -13.63 34.25 0.75
CA ASP A 6 -13.22 33.97 2.14
C ASP A 6 -12.22 32.81 2.13
N GLY A 7 -11.26 32.87 1.20
CA GLY A 7 -10.04 32.09 1.27
C GLY A 7 -9.30 32.58 2.50
N PHE A 8 -8.97 31.67 3.41
CA PHE A 8 -8.19 31.98 4.59
C PHE A 8 -6.94 32.78 4.20
N ASP A 9 -6.90 34.06 4.59
CA ASP A 9 -5.80 35.00 4.32
C ASP A 9 -4.59 34.64 5.20
N PHE A 10 -3.92 33.54 4.82
CA PHE A 10 -2.78 32.97 5.53
C PHE A 10 -1.69 34.02 5.77
N GLU A 11 -1.45 34.88 4.77
CA GLU A 11 -0.42 35.91 4.83
C GLU A 11 -0.72 36.98 5.90
N ARG A 12 -2.00 37.29 6.11
CA ARG A 12 -2.46 38.19 7.17
C ARG A 12 -2.35 37.52 8.54
N PHE A 13 -2.77 36.26 8.64
CA PHE A 13 -2.70 35.49 9.88
C PHE A 13 -1.26 35.30 10.37
N VAL A 14 -0.33 34.99 9.48
CA VAL A 14 1.11 34.86 9.80
C VAL A 14 1.70 36.18 10.28
N ARG A 15 1.27 37.31 9.68
CA ARG A 15 1.74 38.65 10.06
C ARG A 15 1.16 39.13 11.38
N ASP A 16 -0.14 38.92 11.61
CA ASP A 16 -0.83 39.37 12.82
C ASP A 16 -0.52 38.47 14.02
N HIS A 17 -0.37 37.16 13.82
CA HIS A 17 -0.16 36.17 14.89
C HIS A 17 1.05 35.26 14.64
N PRO A 18 2.28 35.83 14.58
CA PRO A 18 3.50 35.06 14.30
C PRO A 18 3.78 33.99 15.38
N TRP A 19 3.36 34.25 16.61
CA TRP A 19 3.48 33.36 17.76
C TRP A 19 2.53 32.15 17.69
N ALA A 20 1.27 32.36 17.31
CA ALA A 20 0.31 31.27 17.13
C ALA A 20 0.70 30.36 15.97
N PHE A 21 1.20 30.94 14.87
CA PHE A 21 1.76 30.19 13.76
C PHE A 21 2.94 29.30 14.20
N SER A 22 3.88 29.88 14.93
CA SER A 22 5.05 29.14 15.47
C SER A 22 4.63 27.99 16.39
N PHE A 23 3.58 28.20 17.20
CA PHE A 23 3.05 27.18 18.10
C PHE A 23 2.39 26.03 17.33
N VAL A 24 1.62 26.32 16.28
CA VAL A 24 1.01 25.30 15.41
C VAL A 24 2.07 24.49 14.68
N VAL A 25 3.10 25.15 14.14
CA VAL A 25 4.23 24.47 13.48
C VAL A 25 5.00 23.60 14.47
N ALA A 26 5.29 24.11 15.67
CA ALA A 26 5.96 23.34 16.72
C ALA A 26 5.12 22.15 17.19
N ALA A 27 3.80 22.31 17.30
CA ALA A 27 2.88 21.23 17.67
C ALA A 27 2.81 20.15 16.58
N LEU A 28 2.77 20.53 15.30
CA LEU A 28 2.79 19.59 14.17
C LEU A 28 4.13 18.84 14.09
N LEU A 29 5.26 19.55 14.25
CA LEU A 29 6.57 18.92 14.28
C LEU A 29 6.75 18.01 15.51
N GLY A 30 6.25 18.43 16.66
CA GLY A 30 6.25 17.63 17.89
C GLY A 30 5.39 16.37 17.76
N LEU A 31 4.20 16.49 17.16
CA LEU A 31 3.33 15.35 16.88
C LEU A 31 3.99 14.39 15.86
N PHE A 32 4.63 14.93 14.82
CA PHE A 32 5.38 14.15 13.85
C PHE A 32 6.58 13.44 14.50
N ALA A 33 7.32 14.12 15.38
CA ALA A 33 8.41 13.53 16.14
C ALA A 33 7.94 12.47 17.15
N LEU A 34 6.76 12.65 17.74
CA LEU A 34 6.14 11.72 18.69
C LEU A 34 5.65 10.45 17.98
N VAL A 35 5.01 10.59 16.82
CA VAL A 35 4.58 9.45 15.97
C VAL A 35 5.78 8.64 15.48
N ASN A 36 6.91 9.30 15.20
CA ASN A 36 8.13 8.63 14.73
C ASN A 36 9.14 8.29 15.85
N GLY A 37 8.79 8.54 17.12
CA GLY A 37 9.63 8.25 18.29
C GLY A 37 11.01 8.94 18.27
N GLY A 38 11.18 10.02 17.51
CA GLY A 38 12.46 10.70 17.31
C GLY A 38 13.53 9.90 16.55
N SER A 39 13.18 8.76 15.95
CA SER A 39 14.12 7.94 15.19
C SER A 39 14.18 8.39 13.72
N ALA A 40 15.39 8.71 13.23
CA ALA A 40 15.63 9.02 11.82
C ALA A 40 15.13 7.91 10.87
N VAL A 41 15.12 6.66 11.36
CA VAL A 41 14.60 5.50 10.63
C VAL A 41 13.07 5.55 10.55
N GLY A 42 12.38 5.96 11.63
CA GLY A 42 10.92 6.10 11.64
C GLY A 42 10.45 7.12 10.62
N SER A 43 11.11 8.27 10.55
CA SER A 43 10.83 9.30 9.54
C SER A 43 11.00 8.78 8.11
N PHE A 44 12.03 7.97 7.87
CA PHE A 44 12.28 7.36 6.56
C PHE A 44 11.18 6.35 6.17
N VAL A 45 10.77 5.51 7.14
CA VAL A 45 9.70 4.53 6.95
C VAL A 45 8.35 5.22 6.74
N SER A 46 8.02 6.23 7.52
CA SER A 46 6.79 7.02 7.35
C SER A 46 6.75 7.75 6.02
N PHE A 47 7.86 8.38 5.61
CA PHE A 47 7.99 9.02 4.31
C PHE A 47 7.79 8.01 3.18
N PHE A 48 8.42 6.84 3.29
CA PHE A 48 8.31 5.75 2.32
C PHE A 48 6.88 5.20 2.24
N LEU A 49 6.19 5.02 3.37
CA LEU A 49 4.81 4.56 3.39
C LEU A 49 3.85 5.57 2.76
N VAL A 50 4.02 6.87 3.05
CA VAL A 50 3.19 7.92 2.45
C VAL A 50 3.43 8.01 0.94
N THR A 51 4.68 7.95 0.49
CA THR A 51 4.99 7.97 -0.95
C THR A 51 4.52 6.70 -1.66
N ALA A 52 4.69 5.52 -1.06
CA ALA A 52 4.19 4.27 -1.61
C ALA A 52 2.65 4.27 -1.75
N LEU A 53 1.95 4.75 -0.73
CA LEU A 53 0.49 4.88 -0.74
C LEU A 53 0.03 5.90 -1.80
N LEU A 54 0.74 7.02 -1.91
CA LEU A 54 0.45 8.06 -2.90
C LEU A 54 0.67 7.54 -4.33
N THR A 55 1.80 6.87 -4.59
CA THR A 55 2.08 6.23 -5.88
C THR A 55 1.04 5.18 -6.24
N LEU A 56 0.61 4.35 -5.28
CA LEU A 56 -0.43 3.35 -5.51
C LEU A 56 -1.78 3.98 -5.83
N ALA A 57 -2.15 5.05 -5.11
CA ALA A 57 -3.37 5.81 -5.36
C ALA A 57 -3.33 6.52 -6.71
N TYR A 58 -2.18 7.10 -7.10
CA TYR A 58 -1.98 7.71 -8.40
C TYR A 58 -2.02 6.68 -9.52
N GLY A 59 -1.32 5.54 -9.39
CA GLY A 59 -1.37 4.44 -10.37
C GLY A 59 -2.80 4.00 -10.64
N ARG A 60 -3.61 3.80 -9.58
CA ARG A 60 -5.04 3.48 -9.71
C ARG A 60 -5.84 4.56 -10.44
N PHE A 61 -5.45 5.83 -10.37
CA PHE A 61 -6.13 6.96 -11.02
C PHE A 61 -5.61 7.24 -12.45
N THR A 62 -4.35 6.88 -12.74
CA THR A 62 -3.69 7.10 -14.04
C THR A 62 -3.73 5.88 -14.95
N ASP A 63 -4.06 4.69 -14.44
CA ASP A 63 -4.20 3.44 -15.22
C ASP A 63 -5.23 3.57 -16.37
N ASP A 64 -6.20 4.48 -16.24
CA ASP A 64 -7.16 4.79 -17.32
C ASP A 64 -6.52 5.49 -18.53
N THR A 65 -5.28 6.02 -18.45
CA THR A 65 -4.70 6.88 -19.49
C THR A 65 -3.51 6.27 -20.26
N GLU A 66 -2.85 5.20 -19.78
CA GLU A 66 -1.57 4.77 -20.36
C GLU A 66 -1.49 3.31 -20.84
N SER A 67 -2.55 2.81 -21.48
CA SER A 67 -2.49 1.58 -22.27
C SER A 67 -1.95 1.80 -23.70
N SER A 68 -0.85 2.54 -23.87
CA SER A 68 -0.02 2.45 -25.08
C SER A 68 1.25 3.30 -24.99
N ARG A 69 2.37 2.68 -24.58
CA ARG A 69 3.70 2.80 -25.22
C ARG A 69 4.77 1.99 -24.44
N GLY A 70 4.98 0.77 -24.92
CA GLY A 70 6.26 0.07 -25.11
C GLY A 70 7.45 0.29 -24.16
N HIS A 71 7.77 -0.79 -23.44
CA HIS A 71 9.10 -1.44 -23.30
C HIS A 71 10.35 -0.56 -23.07
N ARG A 72 11.05 -0.78 -21.94
CA ARG A 72 12.18 -1.74 -21.85
C ARG A 72 13.00 -1.58 -20.56
N SER A 73 12.97 -2.65 -19.75
CA SER A 73 14.02 -3.19 -18.88
C SER A 73 14.51 -2.38 -17.69
N GLU A 74 14.17 -2.83 -16.48
CA GLU A 74 15.12 -3.08 -15.38
C GLU A 74 14.65 -4.27 -14.51
N ARG A 75 15.15 -5.46 -14.87
CA ARG A 75 15.56 -6.58 -13.99
C ARG A 75 14.85 -6.74 -12.64
N GLY A 76 13.91 -7.69 -12.61
CA GLY A 76 13.44 -8.35 -11.39
C GLY A 76 12.30 -9.34 -11.59
N GLU A 77 11.94 -9.68 -12.83
CA GLU A 77 10.83 -10.58 -13.11
C GLU A 77 11.33 -12.03 -13.05
N GLN A 78 11.31 -12.60 -11.85
CA GLN A 78 10.88 -13.97 -11.71
C GLN A 78 9.44 -13.98 -12.20
N THR A 79 9.22 -14.32 -13.48
CA THR A 79 7.92 -14.80 -13.93
C THR A 79 7.68 -16.11 -13.21
N ARG A 80 7.29 -16.03 -11.92
CA ARG A 80 6.54 -17.09 -11.29
C ARG A 80 5.26 -17.14 -12.11
N VAL A 81 5.09 -18.22 -12.86
CA VAL A 81 3.81 -18.52 -13.47
C VAL A 81 2.83 -18.48 -12.29
N GLU A 82 1.98 -17.46 -12.23
CA GLU A 82 0.99 -17.36 -11.15
C GLU A 82 0.16 -18.63 -11.22
N THR A 83 0.36 -19.48 -10.22
CA THR A 83 -0.32 -20.77 -10.15
C THR A 83 -1.82 -20.51 -10.04
N GLU A 84 -2.65 -21.48 -10.43
CA GLU A 84 -4.11 -21.33 -10.33
C GLU A 84 -4.56 -20.98 -8.90
N ASP A 85 -3.79 -21.41 -7.89
CA ASP A 85 -3.95 -21.08 -6.48
C ASP A 85 -3.63 -19.62 -6.13
N ASP A 86 -2.57 -19.04 -6.72
CA ASP A 86 -2.22 -17.62 -6.53
C ASP A 86 -3.37 -16.72 -7.04
N GLN A 87 -3.94 -17.08 -8.19
CA GLN A 87 -5.10 -16.38 -8.77
C GLN A 87 -6.38 -16.60 -7.95
N ALA A 88 -6.56 -17.79 -7.37
CA ALA A 88 -7.68 -18.08 -6.48
C ALA A 88 -7.58 -17.25 -5.18
N LEU A 89 -6.38 -17.11 -4.62
CA LEU A 89 -6.10 -16.31 -3.43
C LEU A 89 -6.32 -14.82 -3.69
N ALA A 90 -5.88 -14.30 -4.84
CA ALA A 90 -6.09 -12.91 -5.25
C ALA A 90 -7.59 -12.54 -5.28
N ARG A 91 -8.44 -13.39 -5.87
CA ARG A 91 -9.91 -13.21 -5.89
C ARG A 91 -10.55 -13.33 -4.51
N LEU A 92 -9.94 -14.07 -3.60
CA LEU A 92 -10.42 -14.17 -2.22
C LEU A 92 -10.14 -12.88 -1.45
N ARG A 93 -8.93 -12.32 -1.61
CA ARG A 93 -8.51 -11.06 -1.02
C ARG A 93 -9.33 -9.87 -1.51
N GLU A 94 -9.67 -9.85 -2.81
CA GLU A 94 -10.55 -8.84 -3.38
C GLU A 94 -11.93 -8.84 -2.71
N ARG A 95 -12.54 -10.03 -2.55
CA ARG A 95 -13.86 -10.17 -1.93
C ARG A 95 -13.88 -9.82 -0.45
N TYR A 96 -12.78 -10.05 0.27
CA TYR A 96 -12.62 -9.60 1.65
C TYR A 96 -12.53 -8.07 1.74
N ALA A 97 -11.74 -7.45 0.86
CA ALA A 97 -11.61 -5.99 0.81
C ALA A 97 -12.93 -5.28 0.45
N GLU A 98 -13.77 -5.94 -0.35
CA GLU A 98 -15.13 -5.50 -0.65
C GLU A 98 -16.15 -5.82 0.46
N GLY A 99 -15.76 -6.54 1.50
CA GLY A 99 -16.62 -6.96 2.61
C GLY A 99 -17.66 -8.02 2.23
N ARG A 100 -17.47 -8.73 1.10
CA ARG A 100 -18.37 -9.83 0.68
C ARG A 100 -18.12 -11.13 1.45
N ILE A 101 -16.94 -11.26 2.06
CA ILE A 101 -16.60 -12.33 3.00
C ILE A 101 -16.04 -11.68 4.27
N ASP A 102 -16.35 -12.25 5.41
CA ASP A 102 -15.74 -11.86 6.68
C ASP A 102 -14.36 -12.49 6.87
N GLU A 103 -13.64 -12.06 7.91
CA GLU A 103 -12.29 -12.55 8.26
C GLU A 103 -12.28 -14.06 8.53
N GLU A 104 -13.26 -14.58 9.27
CA GLU A 104 -13.29 -15.99 9.68
C GLU A 104 -13.52 -16.91 8.46
N GLU A 105 -14.34 -16.46 7.52
CA GLU A 105 -14.58 -17.09 6.22
C GLU A 105 -13.40 -16.94 5.24
N PHE A 106 -12.58 -15.89 5.39
CA PHE A 106 -11.33 -15.72 4.66
C PHE A 106 -10.27 -16.67 5.20
N GLU A 107 -9.99 -16.64 6.51
CA GLU A 107 -9.01 -17.51 7.18
C GLU A 107 -9.25 -18.98 6.88
N ARG A 108 -10.51 -19.46 6.98
CA ARG A 108 -10.86 -20.86 6.69
C ARG A 108 -10.58 -21.27 5.23
N ARG A 109 -10.84 -20.36 4.28
CA ARG A 109 -10.63 -20.62 2.85
C ARG A 109 -9.17 -20.49 2.44
N VAL A 110 -8.42 -19.59 3.08
CA VAL A 110 -6.97 -19.46 2.92
C VAL A 110 -6.28 -20.71 3.45
N GLU A 111 -6.61 -21.17 4.66
CA GLU A 111 -6.02 -22.40 5.23
C GLU A 111 -6.24 -23.62 4.34
N THR A 112 -7.42 -23.72 3.72
CA THR A 112 -7.74 -24.81 2.78
C THR A 112 -6.87 -24.75 1.52
N LEU A 113 -6.68 -23.57 0.94
CA LEU A 113 -5.85 -23.37 -0.26
C LEU A 113 -4.36 -23.60 0.02
N LEU A 114 -3.86 -23.17 1.18
CA LEU A 114 -2.46 -23.42 1.56
C LEU A 114 -2.19 -24.90 1.82
N ARG A 115 -3.13 -25.61 2.45
CA ARG A 115 -2.99 -27.06 2.68
C ARG A 115 -2.86 -27.85 1.38
N THR A 116 -3.54 -27.44 0.32
CA THR A 116 -3.45 -28.12 -0.99
C THR A 116 -2.13 -27.84 -1.71
N GLU A 117 -1.59 -26.61 -1.64
CA GLU A 117 -0.28 -26.27 -2.21
C GLU A 117 0.86 -27.04 -1.50
N ASP A 118 0.80 -27.13 -0.16
CA ASP A 118 1.79 -27.86 0.63
C ASP A 118 1.80 -29.37 0.29
N GLU A 119 0.63 -29.97 0.08
CA GLU A 119 0.50 -31.38 -0.30
C GLU A 119 1.02 -31.65 -1.73
N GLU A 120 0.78 -30.74 -2.67
CA GLU A 120 1.27 -30.85 -4.05
C GLU A 120 2.80 -30.68 -4.13
N THR A 121 3.33 -29.64 -3.47
CA THR A 121 4.77 -29.35 -3.41
C THR A 121 5.55 -30.49 -2.76
N THR A 122 4.98 -31.09 -1.70
CA THR A 122 5.55 -32.28 -1.07
C THR A 122 5.60 -33.44 -2.07
N ARG A 123 4.52 -33.68 -2.82
CA ARG A 123 4.44 -34.78 -3.80
C ARG A 123 5.45 -34.66 -4.92
N GLU A 124 5.68 -33.46 -5.45
CA GLU A 124 6.67 -33.22 -6.51
C GLU A 124 8.10 -33.52 -6.03
N THR A 125 8.43 -33.08 -4.82
CA THR A 125 9.76 -33.31 -4.21
C THR A 125 10.07 -34.82 -4.05
N TYR A 126 9.08 -35.63 -3.66
CA TYR A 126 9.26 -37.08 -3.54
C TYR A 126 9.39 -37.81 -4.89
N LEU A 127 8.87 -37.23 -5.99
CA LEU A 127 8.98 -37.82 -7.32
C LEU A 127 10.35 -37.56 -7.96
N GLU A 128 10.97 -36.40 -7.68
CA GLU A 128 12.35 -36.12 -8.11
C GLU A 128 13.38 -37.00 -7.41
N GLU A 129 13.22 -37.26 -6.10
CA GLU A 129 14.16 -38.09 -5.34
C GLU A 129 14.16 -39.56 -5.78
N ARG A 130 13.05 -40.06 -6.33
CA ARG A 130 12.96 -41.44 -6.85
C ARG A 130 13.39 -41.60 -8.31
N ALA A 131 13.63 -40.50 -9.01
CA ALA A 131 14.03 -40.46 -10.40
C ALA A 131 15.54 -40.21 -10.60
N SER A 132 16.30 -40.05 -9.50
CA SER A 132 17.77 -39.96 -9.49
C SER A 132 18.43 -41.24 -8.98
#